data_AF-A0A1X1V2B7-F1
#
_entry.id   AF-A0A1X1V2B7-F1
#
_cell.length_a   1.000
_cell.length_b   1.000
_cell.length_c   1.000
_cell.angle_alpha   90.00
_cell.angle_beta   90.00
_cell.angle_gamma   90.00
#
_symmetry.space_group_name_H-M   'P 1'
#
loop_
_entity.id
_entity.type
_entity.pdbx_description
1 polymer ?
#
loop_
_entity_poly.entity_id
_entity_poly.type
_entity_poly.pdbx_seq_one_letter_code
_entity_poly.pdbx_strand_id
1 'polypeptide(L)'
;MASGCRALALCVRSELARMPGLSLMGDEILRSPRAFASDSTHVTNDVVGRGLTGFRAADWLRERCGIHTELSGHRRVMLLISYADAMAALAEEHAGAKPRTVDDVPAWPDLRTETVMLPRDAFRGATDESLAELRVVAGR
;
A
#
# COMPACT_ATOMS: atom_id res chain seq x y z
N MET A 1 14.67 8.59 -7.38
CA MET A 1 13.31 8.78 -7.92
C MET A 1 12.19 8.30 -6.99
N ALA A 2 12.41 7.33 -6.09
CA ALA A 2 11.44 6.94 -5.04
C ALA A 2 11.29 7.94 -3.86
N SER A 3 11.97 9.08 -3.90
CA SER A 3 12.00 10.06 -2.81
C SER A 3 10.75 10.96 -2.76
N GLY A 4 10.10 11.20 -3.90
CA GLY A 4 8.98 12.16 -4.01
C GLY A 4 7.72 11.72 -3.26
N CYS A 5 7.19 10.53 -3.57
CA CYS A 5 5.99 10.02 -2.92
C CYS A 5 6.19 9.80 -1.41
N ARG A 6 7.37 9.34 -0.99
CA ARG A 6 7.70 9.18 0.43
C ARG A 6 7.78 10.53 1.14
N ALA A 7 8.44 11.53 0.55
CA ALA A 7 8.49 12.87 1.14
C ALA A 7 7.10 13.49 1.25
N LEU A 8 6.26 13.35 0.22
CA LEU A 8 4.87 13.79 0.25
C LEU A 8 4.08 13.07 1.35
N ALA A 9 4.24 11.76 1.48
CA ALA A 9 3.58 10.99 2.52
C ALA A 9 3.98 11.44 3.92
N LEU A 10 5.27 11.69 4.16
CA LEU A 10 5.73 12.23 5.44
C LEU A 10 5.17 13.63 5.72
N CYS A 11 5.07 14.49 4.69
CA CYS A 11 4.44 15.80 4.80
C CYS A 11 2.96 15.69 5.19
N VAL A 12 2.17 14.91 4.44
CA VAL A 12 0.74 14.70 4.71
C VAL A 12 0.51 14.13 6.10
N ARG A 13 1.32 13.16 6.52
CA ARG A 13 1.26 12.59 7.89
C ARG A 13 1.52 13.65 8.95
N SER A 14 2.52 14.50 8.73
CA SER A 14 2.86 15.60 9.64
C SER A 14 1.72 16.60 9.79
N GLU A 15 1.04 16.94 8.69
CA GLU A 15 -0.12 17.83 8.72
C GLU A 15 -1.33 17.17 9.40
N LEU A 16 -1.66 15.93 9.06
CA LEU A 16 -2.78 15.19 9.65
C LEU A 16 -2.62 14.99 11.16
N ALA A 17 -1.39 14.74 11.63
CA ALA A 17 -1.11 14.56 13.06
C ALA A 17 -1.43 15.82 13.90
N ARG A 18 -1.48 17.00 13.29
CA ARG A 18 -1.81 18.27 13.96
C ARG A 18 -3.30 18.60 13.90
N MET A 19 -4.09 17.87 13.12
CA MET A 19 -5.51 18.15 12.96
C MET A 19 -6.33 17.57 14.12
N PRO A 20 -7.04 18.41 14.91
CA PRO A 20 -7.86 17.92 16.02
C PRO A 20 -8.90 16.90 15.55
N GLY A 21 -9.20 15.90 16.39
CA GLY A 21 -10.23 14.89 16.10
C GLY A 21 -9.83 13.82 15.07
N LEU A 22 -8.63 13.91 14.49
CA LEU A 22 -8.02 12.84 13.70
C LEU A 22 -6.91 12.19 14.51
N SER A 23 -6.78 10.87 14.43
CA SER A 23 -5.69 10.13 15.05
C SER A 23 -4.98 9.30 13.99
N LEU A 24 -3.77 9.75 13.62
CA LEU A 24 -2.91 9.06 12.68
C LEU A 24 -2.35 7.80 13.34
N MET A 25 -2.44 6.66 12.65
CA MET A 25 -1.74 5.44 13.03
C MET A 25 -0.24 5.64 12.81
N GLY A 26 0.54 5.61 13.89
CA GLY A 26 1.99 5.82 13.91
C GLY A 26 2.79 4.57 14.25
N ASP A 27 4.00 4.78 14.74
CA ASP A 27 4.97 3.70 15.04
C ASP A 27 4.58 2.87 16.27
N GLU A 28 3.50 3.21 16.98
CA GLU A 28 2.96 2.37 18.05
C GLU A 28 2.62 0.95 17.57
N ILE A 29 2.31 0.77 16.28
CA ILE A 29 2.07 -0.54 15.68
C ILE A 29 3.31 -1.44 15.70
N LEU A 30 4.51 -0.85 15.67
CA LEU A 30 5.80 -1.56 15.65
C LEU A 30 6.18 -2.11 17.03
N ARG A 31 5.41 -1.79 18.07
CA ARG A 31 5.61 -2.35 19.42
C ARG A 31 5.13 -3.79 19.54
N SER A 32 4.47 -4.32 18.50
CA SER A 32 4.05 -5.72 18.41
C SER A 32 5.19 -6.61 17.92
N PRO A 33 5.41 -7.81 18.48
CA PRO A 33 6.44 -8.75 18.01
C PRO A 33 6.31 -9.17 16.54
N ARG A 34 5.15 -8.89 15.91
CA ARG A 34 4.82 -9.28 14.52
C ARG A 34 4.81 -8.11 13.54
N ALA A 35 5.21 -6.92 13.97
CA ALA A 35 5.24 -5.73 13.13
C ALA A 35 6.68 -5.22 12.99
N PHE A 36 7.33 -5.56 11.86
CA PHE A 36 8.73 -5.22 11.61
C PHE A 36 8.92 -3.79 11.08
N ALA A 37 8.05 -3.35 10.17
CA ALA A 37 8.12 -2.03 9.55
C ALA A 37 6.73 -1.51 9.21
N SER A 38 6.63 -0.18 9.10
CA SER A 38 5.43 0.53 8.68
C SER A 38 5.70 1.19 7.34
N ASP A 39 4.80 1.02 6.38
CA ASP A 39 4.86 1.75 5.13
C ASP A 39 4.27 3.15 5.31
N SER A 40 5.13 4.16 5.23
CA SER A 40 4.74 5.57 5.36
C SER A 40 3.71 6.03 4.31
N THR A 41 3.66 5.39 3.13
CA THR A 41 2.74 5.77 2.05
C THR A 41 1.29 5.35 2.31
N HIS A 42 1.09 4.38 3.21
CA HIS A 42 -0.21 3.97 3.71
C HIS A 42 -0.63 4.86 4.91
N VAL A 43 -1.34 5.93 4.61
CA VAL A 43 -1.74 6.96 5.57
C VAL A 43 -3.08 6.59 6.19
N THR A 44 -3.04 5.89 7.32
CA THR A 44 -4.23 5.41 8.06
C THR A 44 -4.60 6.35 9.19
N ASN A 45 -5.84 6.83 9.22
CA ASN A 45 -6.35 7.75 10.24
C ASN A 45 -7.66 7.26 10.83
N ASP A 46 -7.75 7.30 12.16
CA ASP A 46 -9.00 7.19 12.91
C ASP A 46 -9.74 8.53 12.89
N VAL A 47 -11.00 8.48 12.48
CA VAL A 47 -11.86 9.65 12.24
C VAL A 47 -12.97 9.78 13.29
N VAL A 48 -12.99 8.91 14.30
CA VAL A 48 -14.06 8.91 15.32
C VAL A 48 -14.09 10.22 16.11
N GLY A 49 -12.95 10.86 16.33
CA GLY A 49 -12.87 12.18 16.97
C GLY A 49 -13.54 13.31 16.17
N ARG A 50 -13.88 13.08 14.90
CA ARG A 50 -14.70 13.98 14.05
C ARG A 50 -16.19 13.61 14.04
N GLY A 51 -16.61 12.60 14.81
CA GLY A 51 -17.99 12.11 14.83
C GLY A 51 -18.37 11.28 13.61
N LEU A 52 -17.38 10.76 12.86
CA LEU A 52 -17.59 9.98 11.65
C LEU A 52 -17.14 8.52 11.84
N THR A 53 -17.81 7.61 11.13
CA THR A 53 -17.24 6.29 10.85
C THR A 53 -16.25 6.41 9.68
N GLY A 54 -15.35 5.43 9.55
CA GLY A 54 -14.46 5.40 8.39
C GLY A 54 -15.21 5.32 7.06
N PHE A 55 -16.32 4.57 7.00
CA PHE A 55 -17.19 4.51 5.82
C PHE A 55 -17.76 5.88 5.45
N ARG A 56 -18.34 6.62 6.42
CA ARG A 56 -18.90 7.97 6.15
C ARG A 56 -17.82 8.96 5.74
N ALA A 57 -16.62 8.87 6.32
CA ALA A 57 -15.51 9.71 5.92
C ALA A 57 -15.05 9.39 4.48
N ALA A 58 -15.01 8.11 4.10
CA ALA A 58 -14.68 7.69 2.73
C ALA A 58 -15.71 8.19 1.70
N ASP A 59 -17.00 8.08 2.00
CA ASP A 59 -18.05 8.63 1.13
C ASP A 59 -17.93 10.14 0.98
N TRP A 60 -17.70 10.86 2.08
CA TRP A 60 -17.51 12.31 2.04
C TRP A 60 -16.29 12.70 1.20
N LEU A 61 -15.14 12.02 1.38
CA LEU A 61 -13.93 12.26 0.60
C LEU A 61 -14.16 12.02 -0.90
N ARG A 62 -14.87 10.95 -1.25
CA ARG A 62 -15.20 10.63 -2.64
C ARG A 62 -16.13 11.68 -3.25
N GLU A 63 -17.21 12.02 -2.56
CA GLU A 63 -18.27 12.87 -3.10
C GLU A 63 -17.91 14.36 -3.11
N ARG A 64 -17.15 14.81 -2.11
CA ARG A 64 -16.82 16.24 -1.93
C ARG A 64 -15.43 16.61 -2.42
N CYS A 65 -14.50 15.66 -2.41
CA CYS A 65 -13.11 15.91 -2.78
C CYS A 65 -12.65 15.11 -3.99
N GLY A 66 -13.45 14.15 -4.49
CA GLY A 66 -13.01 13.24 -5.55
C GLY A 66 -11.91 12.28 -5.11
N ILE A 67 -11.72 12.09 -3.79
CA ILE A 67 -10.64 11.27 -3.23
C ILE A 67 -11.18 9.89 -2.87
N HIS A 68 -10.63 8.85 -3.48
CA HIS A 68 -10.89 7.47 -3.11
C HIS A 68 -9.95 6.99 -2.02
N THR A 69 -10.49 6.26 -1.03
CA THR A 69 -9.70 5.62 0.03
C THR A 69 -9.31 4.21 -0.41
N GLU A 70 -8.08 3.80 -0.10
CA GLU A 70 -7.60 2.43 -0.29
C GLU A 70 -8.40 1.43 0.55
N LEU A 71 -8.68 1.80 1.80
CA LEU A 71 -9.49 1.02 2.72
C LEU A 71 -10.32 1.95 3.61
N SER A 72 -11.53 1.53 3.93
CA SER A 72 -12.35 2.15 4.97
C SER A 72 -12.96 1.10 5.87
N GLY A 73 -13.17 1.46 7.14
CA GLY A 73 -13.73 0.56 8.14
C GLY A 73 -14.63 1.30 9.13
N HIS A 74 -14.91 0.65 10.26
CA HIS A 74 -15.79 1.24 11.29
C HIS A 74 -15.24 2.56 11.86
N ARG A 75 -13.92 2.68 12.01
CA ARG A 75 -13.28 3.82 12.67
C ARG A 75 -12.30 4.58 11.80
N ARG A 76 -11.74 3.91 10.78
CA ARG A 76 -10.54 4.39 10.07
C ARG A 76 -10.76 4.47 8.58
N VAL A 77 -10.03 5.39 7.96
CA VAL A 77 -9.77 5.43 6.53
C VAL A 77 -8.28 5.31 6.29
N MET A 78 -7.90 4.68 5.19
CA MET A 78 -6.52 4.60 4.71
C MET A 78 -6.44 5.23 3.33
N LEU A 79 -5.52 6.19 3.21
CA LEU A 79 -5.16 6.82 1.95
C LEU A 79 -3.82 6.23 1.49
N LEU A 80 -3.71 5.96 0.19
CA LEU A 80 -2.46 5.53 -0.43
C LEU A 80 -1.86 6.66 -1.24
N ILE A 81 -0.64 7.06 -0.91
CA ILE A 81 0.15 8.01 -1.71
C ILE A 81 1.02 7.19 -2.64
N SER A 82 0.61 7.06 -3.90
CA SER A 82 1.26 6.20 -4.88
C SER A 82 2.21 6.98 -5.79
N TYR A 83 2.92 6.23 -6.65
CA TYR A 83 3.76 6.77 -7.71
C TYR A 83 2.96 7.27 -8.93
N ALA A 84 1.64 7.40 -8.82
CA ALA A 84 0.77 7.80 -9.94
C ALA A 84 1.20 9.11 -10.59
N ASP A 85 1.72 10.08 -9.82
CA ASP A 85 2.25 11.34 -10.37
C ASP A 85 3.45 11.11 -11.31
N ALA A 86 4.31 10.14 -11.00
CA ALA A 86 5.42 9.76 -11.87
C ALA A 86 4.93 9.02 -13.12
N MET A 87 3.84 8.26 -13.03
CA MET A 87 3.21 7.62 -14.18
C MET A 87 2.51 8.63 -15.09
N ALA A 88 1.90 9.66 -14.52
CA ALA A 88 1.35 10.77 -15.29
C ALA A 88 2.47 11.50 -16.04
N ALA A 89 3.57 11.83 -15.37
CA ALA A 89 4.73 12.43 -16.03
C ALA A 89 5.31 11.55 -17.14
N LEU A 90 5.43 10.23 -16.91
CA LEU A 90 5.86 9.26 -17.92
C LEU A 90 4.89 9.23 -19.12
N ALA A 91 3.58 9.24 -18.85
CA ALA A 91 2.56 9.23 -19.89
C ALA A 91 2.60 10.52 -20.73
N GLU A 92 2.79 11.67 -20.09
CA GLU A 92 2.94 12.98 -20.75
C GLU A 92 4.24 13.05 -21.57
N GLU A 93 5.37 12.58 -21.04
CA GLU A 93 6.66 12.55 -21.77
C GLU A 93 6.56 11.73 -23.05
N HIS A 94 5.79 10.65 -23.02
CA HIS A 94 5.55 9.77 -24.17
C HIS A 94 4.25 10.11 -24.92
N ALA A 95 3.59 11.23 -24.63
CA ALA A 95 2.38 11.63 -25.32
C ALA A 95 2.68 11.89 -26.80
N GLY A 96 2.03 11.11 -27.68
CA GLY A 96 2.25 11.19 -29.13
C GLY A 96 3.44 10.39 -29.67
N ALA A 97 4.19 9.71 -28.80
CA ALA A 97 5.16 8.71 -29.26
C ALA A 97 4.42 7.59 -30.00
N LYS A 98 4.87 7.23 -31.20
CA LYS A 98 4.38 6.01 -31.85
C LYS A 98 4.73 4.83 -30.96
N PRO A 99 3.79 3.93 -30.63
CA PRO A 99 4.09 2.72 -29.88
C PRO A 99 5.23 1.98 -30.57
N ARG A 100 6.38 1.94 -29.90
CA ARG A 100 7.51 1.13 -30.35
C ARG A 100 7.22 -0.30 -29.90
N THR A 101 7.26 -1.25 -30.82
CA THR A 101 7.26 -2.66 -30.43
C THR A 101 8.41 -2.88 -29.47
N VAL A 102 8.08 -3.39 -28.28
CA VAL A 102 9.06 -3.87 -27.33
C VAL A 102 9.28 -5.33 -27.72
N ASP A 103 10.46 -5.63 -28.27
CA ASP A 103 10.85 -6.99 -28.57
C ASP A 103 11.03 -7.77 -27.25
N ASP A 104 10.84 -9.09 -27.28
CA ASP A 104 10.99 -9.99 -26.14
C ASP A 104 10.02 -9.77 -24.95
N VAL A 105 8.82 -9.22 -25.19
CA VAL A 105 7.75 -9.23 -24.18
C VAL A 105 7.00 -10.57 -24.23
N PRO A 106 7.00 -11.38 -23.15
CA PRO A 106 6.26 -12.63 -23.10
C PRO A 106 4.77 -12.38 -23.34
N ALA A 107 4.09 -13.31 -24.02
CA ALA A 107 2.65 -13.20 -24.15
C ALA A 107 1.99 -13.42 -22.78
N TRP A 108 0.80 -12.86 -22.57
CA TRP A 108 0.05 -13.05 -21.33
C TRP A 108 -0.10 -14.52 -20.87
N PRO A 109 -0.32 -15.50 -21.78
CA PRO A 109 -0.35 -16.91 -21.39
C PRO A 109 0.99 -17.43 -20.86
N ASP A 110 2.11 -16.93 -21.37
CA ASP A 110 3.46 -17.35 -20.96
C ASP A 110 3.83 -16.83 -19.55
N LEU A 111 3.16 -15.76 -19.11
CA LEU A 111 3.29 -15.22 -17.75
C LEU A 111 2.45 -15.98 -16.72
N ARG A 112 1.55 -16.87 -17.16
CA ARG A 112 0.73 -17.67 -16.25
C ARG A 112 1.53 -18.88 -15.78
N THR A 113 1.79 -18.93 -14.48
CA THR A 113 2.29 -20.15 -13.86
C THR A 113 1.19 -21.21 -13.82
N GLU A 114 1.58 -22.47 -14.01
CA GLU A 114 0.67 -23.59 -13.81
C GLU A 114 0.20 -23.61 -12.34
N THR A 115 -1.12 -23.67 -12.15
CA THR A 115 -1.70 -23.87 -10.81
C THR A 115 -1.59 -25.34 -10.45
N VAL A 116 -0.44 -25.72 -9.87
CA VAL A 116 -0.15 -27.11 -9.48
C VAL A 116 -1.06 -27.64 -8.36
N MET A 117 -1.61 -26.74 -7.54
CA MET A 117 -2.57 -27.10 -6.49
C MET A 117 -3.44 -25.89 -6.11
N LEU A 118 -4.61 -26.15 -5.52
CA LEU A 118 -5.48 -25.08 -5.05
C LEU A 118 -4.82 -24.33 -3.88
N PRO A 119 -4.94 -22.99 -3.81
CA PRO A 119 -4.38 -22.20 -2.69
C PRO A 119 -4.82 -22.69 -1.30
N ARG A 120 -6.06 -23.22 -1.20
CA ARG A 120 -6.58 -23.84 0.03
C ARG A 120 -5.77 -25.07 0.44
N ASP A 121 -5.44 -25.92 -0.52
CA ASP A 121 -4.73 -27.17 -0.28
C ASP A 121 -3.24 -26.90 -0.07
N ALA A 122 -2.67 -25.90 -0.73
CA ALA A 122 -1.32 -25.39 -0.43
C ALA A 122 -1.21 -24.88 1.00
N PHE A 123 -2.15 -24.03 1.44
CA PHE A 123 -2.17 -23.48 2.80
C PHE A 123 -2.33 -24.56 3.88
N ARG A 124 -3.02 -25.66 3.55
CA ARG A 124 -3.26 -26.79 4.46
C ARG A 124 -2.31 -27.97 4.26
N GLY A 125 -1.40 -27.87 3.28
CA GLY A 125 -0.48 -28.93 2.90
C GLY A 125 0.58 -29.15 3.98
N ALA A 126 1.25 -30.29 3.90
CA ALA A 126 2.38 -30.56 4.77
C ALA A 126 3.48 -29.51 4.54
N THR A 127 3.76 -28.70 5.56
CA THR A 127 4.94 -27.84 5.58
C THR A 127 6.10 -28.65 6.13
N ASP A 128 7.19 -28.76 5.38
CA ASP A 128 8.44 -29.31 5.90
C ASP A 128 8.94 -28.38 7.01
N GLU A 129 8.96 -28.83 8.26
CA GLU A 129 9.39 -28.01 9.41
C GLU A 129 10.88 -27.62 9.35
N SER A 130 11.61 -28.07 8.32
CA SER A 130 13.01 -27.77 8.09
C SER A 130 13.32 -26.31 7.71
N LEU A 131 12.32 -25.47 7.42
CA LEU A 131 12.54 -24.02 7.23
C LEU A 131 12.70 -23.21 8.53
N ALA A 132 12.61 -23.87 9.70
CA ALA A 132 12.92 -23.25 11.00
C ALA A 132 14.43 -22.95 11.21
N GLU A 133 15.32 -23.40 10.31
CA GLU A 133 16.75 -23.07 10.33
C GLU A 133 17.18 -22.09 9.21
N LEU A 134 16.39 -21.05 8.92
CA LEU A 134 17.00 -19.79 8.48
C LEU A 134 17.67 -19.13 9.69
N ARG A 135 18.73 -19.80 10.16
CA ARG A 135 19.71 -19.26 11.08
C ARG A 135 20.19 -17.94 10.51
N VAL A 136 20.11 -16.92 11.35
CA VAL A 136 20.98 -15.76 11.35
C VAL A 136 22.44 -16.23 11.18
N VAL A 137 22.90 -16.32 9.94
CA VAL A 137 24.32 -16.49 9.58
C VAL A 137 24.62 -15.54 8.43
N ALA A 138 24.83 -14.28 8.80
CA ALA A 138 25.75 -13.31 8.20
C ALA A 138 25.52 -11.99 8.95
N GLY A 139 26.42 -11.47 9.77
CA GLY A 139 27.76 -11.85 10.16
C GLY A 139 28.12 -11.01 11.39
N ARG A 140 29.33 -11.26 11.89
CA ARG A 140 29.97 -10.54 12.99
C ARG A 140 30.08 -9.04 12.72
#